data_AF-A0A6P2GR98-F1
#
_entry.id   AF-A0A6P2GR98-F1
#
_cell.length_a   1.000
_cell.length_b   1.000
_cell.length_c   1.000
_cell.angle_alpha   90.00
_cell.angle_beta   90.00
_cell.angle_gamma   90.00
#
_symmetry.space_group_name_H-M   'P 1'
#
loop_
_entity.id
_entity.type
_entity.pdbx_description
1 polymer ?
#
loop_
_entity_poly.entity_id
_entity_poly.type
_entity_poly.pdbx_seq_one_letter_code
_entity_poly.pdbx_strand_id
1 'polypeptide(L)'
;MTQYVIPNNINTTLASALPSSSTTIVLASSANLPTLSAGQIMPITLNDEATGLNYEICYVTAISGTSLTVTRAQEGTSALNWNVGDYAFCAFTSGTTAVSTGNPNNTFQVANATLSQQSLPLGQAVGRLLNIQIFSVVGSSTYTPHAGATAVYVRVQGGGGSGGGCAATGSGQIFVGSGGTAGAYAESWITSGFSGVTVTVGAGGAAVSGFNSSNGGTSSFGSLVSAPGGAGGTGAGPTAPPWATGAASSSIATGGSIFNASGQSGQPSVGYSATFALPGSGGPSAFGAGGGTSASGANGAGAASRGAGGGGSAQTQSAGALSGGAGGSGLVLVYEYGTI
;
A
#
# COMPACT_ATOMS: atom_id res chain seq x y z
N MET A 1 -33.94 6.11 -5.46
CA MET A 1 -33.79 6.64 -4.09
C MET A 1 -34.36 8.05 -4.11
N THR A 2 -35.25 8.38 -3.19
CA THR A 2 -35.87 9.71 -3.10
C THR A 2 -34.80 10.77 -2.83
N GLN A 3 -34.67 11.76 -3.72
CA GLN A 3 -33.68 12.84 -3.57
C GLN A 3 -34.36 14.05 -2.93
N TYR A 4 -33.99 14.34 -1.68
CA TYR A 4 -34.47 15.53 -0.99
C TYR A 4 -33.67 16.78 -1.41
N VAL A 5 -34.37 17.85 -1.74
CA VAL A 5 -33.82 19.20 -1.93
C VAL A 5 -34.20 20.01 -0.70
N ILE A 6 -33.19 20.42 0.09
CA ILE A 6 -33.39 21.20 1.31
C ILE A 6 -32.82 22.61 1.08
N PRO A 7 -33.61 23.55 0.55
CA PRO A 7 -33.20 24.94 0.39
C PRO A 7 -33.05 25.65 1.74
N ASN A 8 -32.16 26.64 1.79
CA ASN A 8 -32.03 27.49 2.97
C ASN A 8 -33.12 28.57 2.97
N ASN A 9 -33.60 28.92 4.16
CA ASN A 9 -34.43 30.11 4.40
C ASN A 9 -35.75 30.14 3.61
N ILE A 10 -36.43 28.98 3.46
CA ILE A 10 -37.86 28.94 3.14
C ILE A 10 -38.64 29.06 4.44
N ASN A 11 -39.22 30.22 4.67
CA ASN A 11 -40.13 30.48 5.79
C ASN A 11 -41.15 31.52 5.32
N THR A 12 -42.42 31.11 5.19
CA THR A 12 -43.52 31.95 4.72
C THR A 12 -44.84 31.45 5.32
N THR A 13 -45.96 31.98 4.84
CA THR A 13 -47.30 31.61 5.30
C THR A 13 -48.18 31.13 4.14
N LEU A 14 -49.30 30.49 4.46
CA LEU A 14 -50.32 30.12 3.48
C LEU A 14 -51.07 31.36 2.99
N ALA A 15 -51.18 31.52 1.67
CA ALA A 15 -51.96 32.59 1.04
C ALA A 15 -53.45 32.25 0.89
N SER A 16 -53.80 30.96 1.01
CA SER A 16 -55.17 30.46 0.90
C SER A 16 -55.42 29.36 1.93
N ALA A 17 -56.66 29.22 2.39
CA ALA A 17 -57.06 28.07 3.20
C ALA A 17 -56.80 26.77 2.42
N LEU A 18 -56.40 25.73 3.13
CA LEU A 18 -55.95 24.47 2.54
C LEU A 18 -56.70 23.30 3.18
N PRO A 19 -57.75 22.78 2.51
CA PRO A 19 -58.46 21.60 2.97
C PRO A 19 -57.55 20.36 3.02
N SER A 20 -57.84 19.41 3.90
CA SER A 20 -57.05 18.18 4.08
C SER A 20 -56.94 17.31 2.82
N SER A 21 -57.88 17.43 1.88
CA SER A 21 -57.87 16.74 0.57
C SER A 21 -57.12 17.47 -0.53
N SER A 22 -56.69 18.72 -0.32
CA SER A 22 -56.01 19.51 -1.34
C SER A 22 -54.56 19.04 -1.55
N THR A 23 -54.14 18.96 -2.80
CA THR A 23 -52.77 18.62 -3.21
C THR A 23 -51.97 19.82 -3.70
N THR A 24 -52.53 21.03 -3.57
CA THR A 24 -51.87 22.27 -3.97
C THR A 24 -51.83 23.23 -2.80
N ILE A 25 -50.62 23.61 -2.39
CA ILE A 25 -50.37 24.63 -1.38
C ILE A 25 -50.06 25.94 -2.10
N VAL A 26 -50.73 27.03 -1.74
CA VAL A 26 -50.42 28.37 -2.26
C VAL A 26 -49.75 29.18 -1.16
N LEU A 27 -48.50 29.58 -1.38
CA LEU A 27 -47.70 30.34 -0.43
C LEU A 27 -47.89 31.85 -0.62
N ALA A 28 -47.71 32.62 0.45
CA ALA A 28 -47.69 34.08 0.39
C ALA A 28 -46.44 34.63 -0.31
N SER A 29 -45.34 33.86 -0.35
CA SER A 29 -44.10 34.24 -1.01
C SER A 29 -43.43 33.03 -1.66
N SER A 30 -42.79 33.26 -2.81
CA SER A 30 -41.93 32.29 -3.50
C SER A 30 -40.43 32.50 -3.24
N ALA A 31 -40.08 33.38 -2.29
CA ALA A 31 -38.70 33.71 -1.98
C ALA A 31 -37.88 32.45 -1.65
N ASN A 32 -36.70 32.35 -2.25
CA ASN A 32 -35.72 31.27 -2.10
C ASN A 32 -36.19 29.87 -2.55
N LEU A 33 -37.42 29.71 -3.08
CA LEU A 33 -37.88 28.42 -3.58
C LEU A 33 -36.96 27.91 -4.69
N PRO A 34 -36.49 26.65 -4.63
CA PRO A 34 -35.60 26.09 -5.63
C PRO A 34 -36.38 25.66 -6.89
N THR A 35 -35.65 25.28 -7.94
CA THR A 35 -36.20 24.46 -9.02
C THR A 35 -36.07 22.98 -8.66
N LEU A 36 -37.11 22.19 -8.93
CA LEU A 36 -37.10 20.73 -8.72
C LEU A 36 -36.99 20.01 -10.07
N SER A 37 -36.04 19.09 -10.17
CA SER A 37 -35.91 18.16 -11.31
C SER A 37 -36.79 16.92 -11.11
N ALA A 38 -37.00 16.13 -12.17
CA ALA A 38 -37.79 14.91 -12.10
C ALA A 38 -37.28 13.95 -11.01
N GLY A 39 -38.17 13.53 -10.11
CA GLY A 39 -37.87 12.61 -9.01
C GLY A 39 -37.26 13.27 -7.75
N GLN A 40 -37.02 14.58 -7.77
CA GLN A 40 -36.65 15.34 -6.58
C GLN A 40 -37.89 15.76 -5.80
N ILE A 41 -37.76 15.81 -4.49
CA ILE A 41 -38.79 16.35 -3.61
C ILE A 41 -38.20 17.34 -2.62
N MET A 42 -38.98 18.34 -2.22
CA MET A 42 -38.64 19.24 -1.12
C MET A 42 -39.61 19.00 0.03
N PRO A 43 -39.15 18.71 1.25
CA PRO A 43 -40.03 18.64 2.40
C PRO A 43 -40.51 20.05 2.76
N ILE A 44 -41.80 20.20 3.05
CA ILE A 44 -42.36 21.41 3.63
C ILE A 44 -43.16 21.04 4.87
N THR A 45 -42.91 21.74 5.96
CA THR A 45 -43.67 21.59 7.20
C THR A 45 -44.68 22.71 7.29
N LEU A 46 -45.94 22.36 7.48
CA LEU A 46 -46.99 23.27 7.85
C LEU A 46 -47.14 23.26 9.38
N ASN A 47 -47.38 24.43 9.95
CA ASN A 47 -47.58 24.58 11.40
C ASN A 47 -48.56 25.72 11.67
N ASP A 48 -49.43 25.54 12.66
CA ASP A 48 -50.52 26.48 12.87
C ASP A 48 -50.01 27.74 13.56
N GLU A 49 -50.40 28.91 13.09
CA GLU A 49 -49.97 30.16 13.69
C GLU A 49 -50.57 30.35 15.09
N ALA A 50 -51.78 29.84 15.30
CA ALA A 50 -52.54 30.03 16.52
C ALA A 50 -51.91 29.40 17.77
N THR A 51 -51.38 28.18 17.65
CA THR A 51 -50.83 27.44 18.80
C THR A 51 -49.41 26.93 18.58
N GLY A 52 -49.00 26.75 17.33
CA GLY A 52 -47.75 26.10 16.95
C GLY A 52 -47.66 24.61 17.31
N LEU A 53 -48.75 24.00 17.77
CA LEU A 53 -48.77 22.61 18.24
C LEU A 53 -49.18 21.60 17.15
N ASN A 54 -49.94 22.04 16.15
CA ASN A 54 -50.34 21.22 15.04
C ASN A 54 -49.29 21.33 13.94
N TYR A 55 -48.86 20.19 13.40
CA TYR A 55 -47.93 20.18 12.27
C TYR A 55 -48.24 19.07 11.27
N GLU A 56 -47.91 19.32 10.02
CA GLU A 56 -47.99 18.35 8.94
C GLU A 56 -46.74 18.45 8.08
N ILE A 57 -46.16 17.30 7.73
CA ILE A 57 -45.05 17.24 6.77
C ILE A 57 -45.65 16.86 5.42
N CYS A 58 -45.33 17.66 4.41
CA CYS A 58 -45.70 17.42 3.02
C CYS A 58 -44.45 17.29 2.15
N TYR A 59 -44.53 16.50 1.08
CA TYR A 59 -43.48 16.44 0.07
C TYR A 59 -43.91 17.20 -1.18
N VAL A 60 -43.20 18.29 -1.48
CA VAL A 60 -43.37 19.07 -2.69
C VAL A 60 -42.72 18.35 -3.84
N THR A 61 -43.50 18.07 -4.88
CA THR A 61 -43.07 17.34 -6.09
C THR A 61 -42.94 18.26 -7.31
N ALA A 62 -43.57 19.44 -7.27
CA ALA A 62 -43.40 20.48 -8.28
C ALA A 62 -43.65 21.88 -7.69
N ILE A 63 -43.00 22.89 -8.28
CA ILE A 63 -43.09 24.29 -7.86
C ILE A 63 -43.41 25.14 -9.10
N SER A 64 -44.44 25.97 -8.99
CA SER A 64 -44.81 26.95 -10.03
C SER A 64 -45.19 28.28 -9.37
N GLY A 65 -44.24 29.23 -9.38
CA GLY A 65 -44.40 30.50 -8.68
C GLY A 65 -44.59 30.27 -7.18
N THR A 66 -45.73 30.69 -6.63
CA THR A 66 -46.10 30.47 -5.22
C THR A 66 -46.90 29.18 -4.99
N SER A 67 -47.25 28.45 -6.04
CA SER A 67 -48.04 27.22 -5.95
C SER A 67 -47.13 26.00 -5.90
N LEU A 68 -47.31 25.17 -4.87
CA LEU A 68 -46.60 23.93 -4.64
C LEU A 68 -47.54 22.75 -4.87
N THR A 69 -47.16 21.83 -5.76
CA THR A 69 -47.81 20.52 -5.87
C THR A 69 -47.22 19.61 -4.81
N VAL A 70 -48.08 19.01 -3.97
CA VAL A 70 -47.63 18.25 -2.80
C VAL A 70 -48.29 16.88 -2.68
N THR A 71 -47.55 15.94 -2.09
CA THR A 71 -48.10 14.78 -1.42
C THR A 71 -48.24 15.12 0.07
N ARG A 72 -49.47 15.02 0.59
CA ARG A 72 -49.86 15.37 1.98
C ARG A 72 -49.52 14.24 2.96
N ALA A 73 -49.61 14.52 4.27
CA ALA A 73 -49.53 13.49 5.33
C ALA A 73 -48.29 12.57 5.26
N GLN A 74 -47.10 13.16 5.17
CA GLN A 74 -45.84 12.41 5.09
C GLN A 74 -45.24 12.18 6.47
N GLU A 75 -44.33 11.21 6.55
CA GLU A 75 -43.55 10.91 7.77
C GLU A 75 -44.39 10.61 9.02
N GLY A 76 -45.55 9.96 8.82
CA GLY A 76 -46.47 9.60 9.91
C GLY A 76 -47.35 10.75 10.42
N THR A 77 -47.28 11.93 9.81
CA THR A 77 -48.23 13.03 10.08
C THR A 77 -49.57 12.79 9.39
N SER A 78 -50.62 13.48 9.82
CA SER A 78 -51.96 13.42 9.22
C SER A 78 -52.25 14.67 8.40
N ALA A 79 -53.03 14.54 7.33
CA ALA A 79 -53.47 15.70 6.55
C ALA A 79 -54.52 16.48 7.33
N LEU A 80 -54.23 17.76 7.62
CA LEU A 80 -55.12 18.66 8.36
C LEU A 80 -55.71 19.74 7.44
N ASN A 81 -56.74 20.42 7.95
CA ASN A 81 -57.21 21.67 7.36
C ASN A 81 -56.35 22.81 7.90
N TRP A 82 -55.86 23.67 7.01
CA TRP A 82 -55.05 24.83 7.37
C TRP A 82 -55.72 26.13 6.94
N ASN A 83 -55.48 27.18 7.71
CA ASN A 83 -56.02 28.50 7.49
C ASN A 83 -55.01 29.40 6.75
N VAL A 84 -55.53 30.49 6.17
CA VAL A 84 -54.67 31.57 5.66
C VAL A 84 -53.82 32.11 6.81
N GLY A 85 -52.53 32.33 6.56
CA GLY A 85 -51.60 32.85 7.57
C GLY A 85 -50.84 31.79 8.35
N ASP A 86 -51.25 30.52 8.32
CA ASP A 86 -50.49 29.43 8.93
C ASP A 86 -49.10 29.29 8.30
N TYR A 87 -48.12 28.86 9.09
CA TYR A 87 -46.73 28.82 8.68
C TYR A 87 -46.44 27.68 7.71
N ALA A 88 -45.55 27.96 6.76
CA ALA A 88 -45.01 27.00 5.80
C ALA A 88 -43.50 27.21 5.67
N PHE A 89 -42.71 26.21 6.07
CA PHE A 89 -41.26 26.30 6.09
C PHE A 89 -40.59 25.00 5.65
N CYS A 90 -39.38 25.10 5.08
CA CYS A 90 -38.55 23.94 4.77
C CYS A 90 -37.57 23.70 5.93
N ALA A 91 -37.61 22.51 6.52
CA ALA A 91 -36.71 22.10 7.60
C ALA A 91 -36.15 20.68 7.33
N PHE A 92 -35.11 20.31 8.07
CA PHE A 92 -34.71 18.90 8.16
C PHE A 92 -35.83 18.10 8.84
N THR A 93 -36.19 16.96 8.26
CA THR A 93 -37.23 16.06 8.76
C THR A 93 -36.66 14.69 9.07
N SER A 94 -37.45 13.81 9.68
CA SER A 94 -37.02 12.43 9.95
C SER A 94 -36.73 11.67 8.65
N GLY A 95 -37.49 11.94 7.59
CA GLY A 95 -37.28 11.39 6.25
C GLY A 95 -35.98 11.88 5.62
N THR A 96 -35.61 13.16 5.80
CA THR A 96 -34.35 13.68 5.25
C THR A 96 -33.13 13.18 5.99
N THR A 97 -33.23 12.99 7.31
CA THR A 97 -32.16 12.39 8.13
C THR A 97 -32.03 10.89 7.90
N ALA A 98 -33.13 10.14 7.71
CA ALA A 98 -33.06 8.70 7.41
C ALA A 98 -32.31 8.40 6.10
N VAL A 99 -32.37 9.30 5.10
CA VAL A 99 -31.59 9.16 3.86
C VAL A 99 -30.11 9.50 4.06
N SER A 100 -29.76 10.31 5.06
CA SER A 100 -28.34 10.54 5.41
C SER A 100 -27.78 9.47 6.35
N THR A 101 -28.61 8.78 7.13
CA THR A 101 -28.17 7.85 8.19
C THR A 101 -28.46 6.36 7.94
N GLY A 102 -29.29 6.01 6.96
CA GLY A 102 -29.65 4.61 6.68
C GLY A 102 -30.33 3.85 7.84
N ASN A 103 -30.70 4.53 8.93
CA ASN A 103 -31.28 3.93 10.14
C ASN A 103 -32.43 4.81 10.69
N PRO A 104 -33.66 4.28 10.86
CA PRO A 104 -34.78 5.02 11.44
C PRO A 104 -34.62 5.39 12.93
N ASN A 105 -33.57 4.91 13.61
CA ASN A 105 -33.29 5.17 15.03
C ASN A 105 -32.32 6.35 15.27
N ASN A 106 -32.14 7.25 14.30
CA ASN A 106 -31.49 8.55 14.50
C ASN A 106 -30.03 8.52 15.02
N THR A 107 -29.29 7.44 14.74
CA THR A 107 -27.83 7.40 14.90
C THR A 107 -27.17 7.72 13.56
N PHE A 108 -26.30 8.74 13.50
CA PHE A 108 -25.56 9.06 12.27
C PHE A 108 -24.68 7.87 11.83
N GLN A 109 -25.13 7.11 10.83
CA GLN A 109 -24.37 6.02 10.21
C GLN A 109 -24.29 6.24 8.70
N VAL A 110 -23.15 5.95 8.10
CA VAL A 110 -22.99 6.04 6.66
C VAL A 110 -23.77 4.89 6.01
N ALA A 111 -24.79 5.21 5.21
CA ALA A 111 -25.51 4.21 4.42
C ALA A 111 -24.58 3.55 3.39
N ASN A 112 -24.94 2.34 2.97
CA ASN A 112 -24.22 1.62 1.91
C ASN A 112 -24.11 2.48 0.64
N ALA A 113 -22.89 2.67 0.14
CA ALA A 113 -22.66 3.38 -1.09
C ALA A 113 -23.14 2.55 -2.28
N THR A 114 -23.86 3.22 -3.18
CA THR A 114 -24.39 2.73 -4.46
C THR A 114 -23.96 3.63 -5.63
N LEU A 115 -23.42 4.82 -5.35
CA LEU A 115 -22.91 5.78 -6.33
C LEU A 115 -21.52 6.30 -5.91
N SER A 116 -20.72 6.74 -6.89
CA SER A 116 -19.31 7.12 -6.68
C SER A 116 -19.08 8.36 -5.81
N GLN A 117 -20.10 9.22 -5.64
CA GLN A 117 -20.01 10.44 -4.83
C GLN A 117 -20.47 10.23 -3.38
N GLN A 118 -20.87 9.02 -3.02
CA GLN A 118 -21.33 8.70 -1.67
C GLN A 118 -20.16 8.35 -0.75
N SER A 119 -20.32 8.63 0.54
CA SER A 119 -19.43 8.13 1.58
C SER A 119 -19.50 6.60 1.64
N LEU A 120 -18.35 5.94 1.80
CA LEU A 120 -18.23 4.48 1.77
C LEU A 120 -18.10 3.92 3.20
N PRO A 121 -19.00 3.03 3.67
CA PRO A 121 -18.81 2.37 4.95
C PRO A 121 -17.62 1.41 4.89
N LEU A 122 -16.95 1.20 6.03
CA LEU A 122 -15.72 0.39 6.11
C LEU A 122 -15.89 -1.04 5.57
N GLY A 123 -17.09 -1.62 5.73
CA GLY A 123 -17.43 -2.95 5.21
C GLY A 123 -17.56 -3.04 3.69
N GLN A 124 -17.69 -1.90 2.99
CA GLN A 124 -17.65 -1.83 1.53
C GLN A 124 -16.30 -1.36 0.98
N ALA A 125 -15.33 -1.01 1.85
CA ALA A 125 -14.00 -0.61 1.46
C ALA A 125 -13.12 -1.83 1.13
N VAL A 126 -13.32 -2.35 -0.08
CA VAL A 126 -12.60 -3.50 -0.65
C VAL A 126 -11.16 -3.10 -1.04
N GLY A 127 -10.20 -4.01 -0.89
CA GLY A 127 -8.81 -3.81 -1.32
C GLY A 127 -8.02 -2.77 -0.52
N ARG A 128 -8.49 -2.40 0.68
CA ARG A 128 -7.79 -1.45 1.55
C ARG A 128 -6.51 -2.06 2.11
N LEU A 129 -5.40 -1.34 2.02
CA LEU A 129 -4.18 -1.66 2.77
C LEU A 129 -4.44 -1.48 4.27
N LEU A 130 -4.31 -2.57 5.04
CA LEU A 130 -4.51 -2.59 6.49
C LEU A 130 -3.21 -2.32 7.25
N ASN A 131 -2.12 -2.94 6.82
CA ASN A 131 -0.85 -2.93 7.56
C ASN A 131 0.32 -3.31 6.64
N ILE A 132 1.54 -2.97 7.07
CA ILE A 132 2.80 -3.41 6.46
C ILE A 132 3.67 -4.04 7.54
N GLN A 133 3.98 -5.33 7.41
CA GLN A 133 4.94 -6.01 8.28
C GLN A 133 6.30 -6.14 7.59
N ILE A 134 7.37 -5.82 8.33
CA ILE A 134 8.75 -5.81 7.84
C ILE A 134 9.58 -6.81 8.62
N PHE A 135 10.07 -7.84 7.93
CA PHE A 135 10.97 -8.85 8.49
C PHE A 135 12.38 -8.61 7.96
N SER A 136 13.24 -8.06 8.81
CA SER A 136 14.61 -7.65 8.45
C SER A 136 15.71 -8.18 9.38
N VAL A 137 15.33 -8.91 10.43
CA VAL A 137 16.25 -9.60 11.35
C VAL A 137 16.48 -11.01 10.80
N VAL A 138 17.75 -11.40 10.66
CA VAL A 138 18.15 -12.72 10.16
C VAL A 138 17.60 -13.83 11.05
N GLY A 139 17.12 -14.91 10.42
CA GLY A 139 16.54 -16.05 11.11
C GLY A 139 15.07 -16.26 10.76
N SER A 140 14.37 -17.01 11.60
CA SER A 140 12.98 -17.39 11.37
C SER A 140 12.04 -16.69 12.34
N SER A 141 10.87 -16.31 11.86
CA SER A 141 9.77 -15.73 12.64
C SER A 141 8.44 -16.23 12.10
N THR A 142 7.41 -16.25 12.93
CA THR A 142 6.05 -16.64 12.50
C THR A 142 5.28 -15.39 12.09
N TYR A 143 4.73 -15.41 10.89
CA TYR A 143 3.86 -14.34 10.41
C TYR A 143 2.46 -14.47 11.02
N THR A 144 2.01 -13.41 11.69
CA THR A 144 0.66 -13.30 12.26
C THR A 144 -0.07 -12.18 11.52
N PRO A 145 -1.10 -12.47 10.71
CA PRO A 145 -1.81 -11.44 9.96
C PRO A 145 -2.53 -10.45 10.87
N HIS A 146 -2.63 -9.18 10.46
CA HIS A 146 -3.52 -8.23 11.13
C HIS A 146 -4.99 -8.68 11.01
N ALA A 147 -5.79 -8.33 12.01
CA ALA A 147 -7.20 -8.67 12.04
C ALA A 147 -7.92 -8.13 10.78
N GLY A 148 -8.64 -9.01 10.08
CA GLY A 148 -9.35 -8.67 8.86
C GLY A 148 -8.52 -8.74 7.57
N ALA A 149 -7.24 -9.15 7.63
CA ALA A 149 -6.46 -9.41 6.43
C ALA A 149 -6.98 -10.66 5.68
N THR A 150 -7.34 -10.48 4.41
CA THR A 150 -7.82 -11.57 3.53
C THR A 150 -6.90 -11.80 2.33
N ALA A 151 -5.97 -10.88 2.08
CA ALA A 151 -4.94 -11.03 1.05
C ALA A 151 -3.63 -10.36 1.48
N VAL A 152 -2.52 -10.83 0.92
CA VAL A 152 -1.19 -10.24 1.11
C VAL A 152 -0.44 -10.08 -0.20
N TYR A 153 0.25 -8.96 -0.35
CA TYR A 153 1.31 -8.78 -1.33
C TYR A 153 2.65 -8.91 -0.64
N VAL A 154 3.45 -9.88 -1.07
CA VAL A 154 4.71 -10.24 -0.43
C VAL A 154 5.87 -9.92 -1.36
N ARG A 155 6.90 -9.25 -0.84
CA ARG A 155 8.18 -9.02 -1.53
C ARG A 155 9.28 -9.73 -0.74
N VAL A 156 10.05 -10.59 -1.39
CA VAL A 156 11.08 -11.42 -0.77
C VAL A 156 12.42 -11.20 -1.47
N GLN A 157 13.46 -10.88 -0.70
CA GLN A 157 14.83 -10.68 -1.16
C GLN A 157 15.78 -11.61 -0.40
N GLY A 158 16.47 -12.49 -1.12
CA GLY A 158 17.53 -13.33 -0.57
C GLY A 158 18.72 -12.49 -0.09
N GLY A 159 19.51 -13.03 0.84
CA GLY A 159 20.77 -12.41 1.25
C GLY A 159 21.78 -12.35 0.10
N GLY A 160 22.59 -11.31 0.03
CA GLY A 160 23.66 -11.18 -0.97
C GLY A 160 24.89 -11.98 -0.58
N GLY A 161 25.65 -12.46 -1.56
CA GLY A 161 26.94 -13.13 -1.32
C GLY A 161 28.05 -12.15 -0.95
N SER A 162 29.08 -12.65 -0.26
CA SER A 162 30.28 -11.85 0.04
C SER A 162 31.09 -11.60 -1.23
N GLY A 163 31.93 -10.56 -1.26
CA GLY A 163 32.97 -10.42 -2.28
C GLY A 163 34.05 -11.49 -2.15
N GLY A 164 34.83 -11.68 -3.21
CA GLY A 164 36.00 -12.56 -3.22
C GLY A 164 37.17 -11.94 -2.44
N GLY A 165 37.73 -12.71 -1.50
CA GLY A 165 38.95 -12.34 -0.78
C GLY A 165 40.22 -12.58 -1.60
N CYS A 166 41.36 -12.14 -1.06
CA CYS A 166 42.67 -12.38 -1.65
C CYS A 166 43.56 -13.19 -0.71
N ALA A 167 44.24 -14.20 -1.22
CA ALA A 167 45.36 -14.81 -0.51
C ALA A 167 46.58 -13.87 -0.52
N ALA A 168 47.56 -14.15 0.33
CA ALA A 168 48.84 -13.43 0.32
C ALA A 168 49.58 -13.66 -1.01
N THR A 169 50.29 -12.64 -1.47
CA THR A 169 51.02 -12.62 -2.74
C THR A 169 52.53 -12.58 -2.51
N GLY A 170 53.29 -13.25 -3.38
CA GLY A 170 54.75 -13.13 -3.46
C GLY A 170 55.21 -12.02 -4.40
N SER A 171 56.52 -11.93 -4.59
CA SER A 171 57.13 -11.02 -5.58
C SER A 171 56.63 -11.34 -6.99
N GLY A 172 56.25 -10.31 -7.76
CA GLY A 172 55.73 -10.45 -9.13
C GLY A 172 54.33 -11.06 -9.25
N GLN A 173 53.63 -11.33 -8.13
CA GLN A 173 52.31 -11.94 -8.12
C GLN A 173 51.21 -10.94 -7.76
N ILE A 174 50.01 -11.18 -8.28
CA ILE A 174 48.78 -10.50 -7.91
C ILE A 174 47.71 -11.48 -7.47
N PHE A 175 46.70 -10.98 -6.77
CA PHE A 175 45.47 -11.69 -6.48
C PHE A 175 44.28 -10.74 -6.67
N VAL A 176 43.24 -11.18 -7.36
CA VAL A 176 42.02 -10.38 -7.56
C VAL A 176 40.77 -11.14 -7.15
N GLY A 177 39.81 -10.44 -6.55
CA GLY A 177 38.52 -10.97 -6.15
C GLY A 177 37.37 -10.21 -6.83
N SER A 178 36.43 -10.96 -7.41
CA SER A 178 35.19 -10.40 -7.97
C SER A 178 34.26 -9.92 -6.86
N GLY A 179 33.26 -9.12 -7.23
CA GLY A 179 32.13 -8.84 -6.34
C GLY A 179 31.31 -10.09 -6.07
N GLY A 180 30.58 -10.08 -4.95
CA GLY A 180 29.54 -11.03 -4.63
C GLY A 180 28.26 -10.71 -5.39
N THR A 181 27.42 -11.72 -5.59
CA THR A 181 26.16 -11.61 -6.31
C THR A 181 25.03 -11.24 -5.35
N ALA A 182 24.08 -10.42 -5.81
CA ALA A 182 22.88 -10.12 -5.03
C ALA A 182 22.03 -11.39 -4.84
N GLY A 183 21.22 -11.42 -3.78
CA GLY A 183 20.20 -12.45 -3.61
C GLY A 183 19.10 -12.32 -4.66
N ALA A 184 18.40 -13.42 -4.89
CA ALA A 184 17.22 -13.46 -5.75
C ALA A 184 16.09 -12.58 -5.19
N TYR A 185 15.11 -12.29 -6.05
CA TYR A 185 13.98 -11.44 -5.70
C TYR A 185 12.67 -12.01 -6.24
N ALA A 186 11.62 -11.99 -5.42
CA ALA A 186 10.28 -12.40 -5.82
C ALA A 186 9.19 -11.52 -5.24
N GLU A 187 8.08 -11.44 -5.98
CA GLU A 187 6.85 -10.79 -5.59
C GLU A 187 5.65 -11.69 -5.84
N SER A 188 4.73 -11.75 -4.89
CA SER A 188 3.55 -12.60 -5.00
C SER A 188 2.32 -11.95 -4.38
N TRP A 189 1.18 -12.11 -5.05
CA TRP A 189 -0.15 -11.87 -4.50
C TRP A 189 -0.75 -13.18 -3.98
N ILE A 190 -1.15 -13.22 -2.71
CA ILE A 190 -1.59 -14.44 -2.01
C ILE A 190 -2.89 -14.18 -1.26
N THR A 191 -3.90 -15.01 -1.47
CA THR A 191 -5.26 -14.84 -0.90
C THR A 191 -5.66 -15.94 0.09
N SER A 192 -4.80 -16.94 0.29
CA SER A 192 -5.05 -18.05 1.23
C SER A 192 -3.74 -18.70 1.67
N GLY A 193 -3.77 -19.49 2.75
CA GLY A 193 -2.61 -20.25 3.24
C GLY A 193 -1.46 -19.41 3.81
N PHE A 194 -1.63 -18.09 3.92
CA PHE A 194 -0.59 -17.20 4.44
C PHE A 194 -0.58 -17.08 5.97
N SER A 195 -1.67 -17.41 6.66
CA SER A 195 -1.73 -17.25 8.12
C SER A 195 -0.80 -18.23 8.83
N GLY A 196 0.05 -17.74 9.74
CA GLY A 196 0.95 -18.57 10.54
C GLY A 196 2.18 -19.10 9.79
N VAL A 197 2.44 -18.65 8.56
CA VAL A 197 3.63 -19.12 7.82
C VAL A 197 4.92 -18.67 8.48
N THR A 198 5.96 -19.50 8.40
CA THR A 198 7.30 -19.13 8.84
C THR A 198 7.95 -18.21 7.82
N VAL A 199 8.27 -16.98 8.22
CA VAL A 199 9.10 -16.06 7.46
C VAL A 199 10.56 -16.33 7.81
N THR A 200 11.39 -16.56 6.78
CA THR A 200 12.83 -16.70 6.94
C THR A 200 13.52 -15.52 6.27
N VAL A 201 14.42 -14.87 7.00
CA VAL A 201 15.30 -13.84 6.47
C VAL A 201 16.71 -14.41 6.39
N GLY A 202 17.21 -14.55 5.17
CA GLY A 202 18.55 -15.09 4.91
C GLY A 202 19.65 -14.13 5.36
N ALA A 203 20.71 -14.68 5.96
CA ALA A 203 21.90 -13.92 6.28
C ALA A 203 22.60 -13.41 5.00
N GLY A 204 23.30 -12.29 5.10
CA GLY A 204 24.28 -11.93 4.07
C GLY A 204 25.49 -12.86 4.14
N GLY A 205 26.18 -13.07 3.02
CA GLY A 205 27.43 -13.81 2.98
C GLY A 205 28.48 -13.09 3.84
N ALA A 206 29.08 -13.82 4.78
CA ALA A 206 30.10 -13.27 5.67
C ALA A 206 31.37 -12.87 4.90
N ALA A 207 32.03 -11.80 5.33
CA ALA A 207 33.35 -11.47 4.83
C ALA A 207 34.35 -12.57 5.22
N VAL A 208 35.11 -13.08 4.26
CA VAL A 208 36.12 -14.12 4.51
C VAL A 208 37.47 -13.66 3.98
N SER A 209 38.53 -13.86 4.78
CA SER A 209 39.91 -13.60 4.41
C SER A 209 40.54 -14.78 3.68
N GLY A 210 41.46 -14.50 2.76
CA GLY A 210 41.97 -15.51 1.84
C GLY A 210 40.91 -15.83 0.79
N PHE A 211 41.28 -16.60 -0.23
CA PHE A 211 40.48 -16.93 -1.43
C PHE A 211 39.00 -17.34 -1.23
N ASN A 212 38.58 -17.60 0.00
CA ASN A 212 37.24 -18.01 0.37
C ASN A 212 36.20 -16.89 0.15
N SER A 213 34.97 -17.30 -0.09
CA SER A 213 33.77 -16.46 -0.06
C SER A 213 32.60 -17.23 0.52
N SER A 214 31.54 -16.51 0.89
CA SER A 214 30.33 -17.09 1.46
C SER A 214 29.12 -16.69 0.64
N ASN A 215 28.26 -17.66 0.35
CA ASN A 215 26.95 -17.41 -0.24
C ASN A 215 26.03 -16.70 0.76
N GLY A 216 25.11 -15.91 0.24
CA GLY A 216 23.99 -15.41 1.03
C GLY A 216 23.00 -16.53 1.36
N GLY A 217 22.24 -16.34 2.43
CA GLY A 217 21.14 -17.22 2.81
C GLY A 217 19.85 -16.93 2.03
N THR A 218 19.03 -17.96 1.87
CA THR A 218 17.68 -17.84 1.31
C THR A 218 16.76 -17.07 2.24
N SER A 219 15.96 -16.16 1.68
CA SER A 219 14.81 -15.59 2.37
C SER A 219 13.52 -16.18 1.81
N SER A 220 12.50 -16.34 2.64
CA SER A 220 11.23 -16.93 2.21
C SER A 220 10.04 -16.47 3.04
N PHE A 221 8.86 -16.57 2.44
CA PHE A 221 7.57 -16.46 3.12
C PHE A 221 6.91 -17.85 3.07
N GLY A 222 7.18 -18.66 4.10
CA GLY A 222 6.85 -20.08 4.11
C GLY A 222 7.44 -20.83 2.91
N SER A 223 6.68 -21.79 2.40
CA SER A 223 6.92 -22.43 1.10
C SER A 223 6.24 -21.69 -0.06
N LEU A 224 5.55 -20.58 0.22
CA LEU A 224 4.74 -19.86 -0.76
C LEU A 224 5.61 -19.01 -1.69
N VAL A 225 6.66 -18.40 -1.16
CA VAL A 225 7.62 -17.59 -1.93
C VAL A 225 9.02 -17.83 -1.38
N SER A 226 9.98 -18.14 -2.24
CA SER A 226 11.37 -18.40 -1.86
C SER A 226 12.33 -17.67 -2.78
N ALA A 227 13.21 -16.86 -2.19
CA ALA A 227 14.25 -16.11 -2.87
C ALA A 227 15.64 -16.61 -2.41
N PRO A 228 16.32 -17.45 -3.22
CA PRO A 228 17.66 -17.93 -2.92
C PRO A 228 18.66 -16.80 -2.66
N GLY A 229 19.65 -17.07 -1.81
CA GLY A 229 20.76 -16.15 -1.60
C GLY A 229 21.70 -16.05 -2.80
N GLY A 230 22.47 -14.97 -2.85
CA GLY A 230 23.45 -14.71 -3.89
C GLY A 230 24.73 -15.53 -3.70
N ALA A 231 25.38 -15.90 -4.80
CA ALA A 231 26.67 -16.57 -4.73
C ALA A 231 27.78 -15.63 -4.22
N GLY A 232 28.72 -16.19 -3.46
CA GLY A 232 29.95 -15.49 -3.10
C GLY A 232 30.80 -15.16 -4.33
N GLY A 233 31.56 -14.07 -4.24
CA GLY A 233 32.52 -13.67 -5.26
C GLY A 233 33.64 -14.70 -5.38
N THR A 234 34.26 -14.78 -6.55
CA THR A 234 35.39 -15.68 -6.79
C THR A 234 36.70 -14.93 -6.62
N GLY A 235 37.77 -15.64 -6.29
CA GLY A 235 39.12 -15.10 -6.32
C GLY A 235 39.91 -15.64 -7.50
N ALA A 236 41.09 -15.08 -7.76
CA ALA A 236 42.07 -15.70 -8.60
C ALA A 236 43.50 -15.20 -8.33
N GLY A 237 44.44 -16.14 -8.30
CA GLY A 237 45.83 -15.94 -7.90
C GLY A 237 46.22 -16.85 -6.71
N PRO A 238 47.38 -16.61 -6.07
CA PRO A 238 48.38 -15.65 -6.47
C PRO A 238 49.09 -16.11 -7.76
N THR A 239 49.17 -15.26 -8.77
CA THR A 239 49.81 -15.56 -10.07
C THR A 239 50.39 -14.31 -10.71
N ALA A 240 51.25 -14.46 -11.72
CA ALA A 240 51.75 -13.31 -12.47
C ALA A 240 50.62 -12.68 -13.31
N PRO A 241 50.53 -11.33 -13.39
CA PRO A 241 49.55 -10.64 -14.22
C PRO A 241 49.82 -10.84 -15.74
N PRO A 242 48.82 -10.68 -16.61
CA PRO A 242 47.44 -10.26 -16.31
C PRO A 242 46.54 -11.42 -15.87
N TRP A 243 45.53 -11.12 -15.06
CA TRP A 243 44.53 -12.11 -14.65
C TRP A 243 43.17 -11.47 -14.40
N ALA A 244 42.08 -12.23 -14.56
CA ALA A 244 40.72 -11.76 -14.29
C ALA A 244 39.85 -12.87 -13.70
N THR A 245 38.83 -12.48 -12.94
CA THR A 245 37.78 -13.42 -12.49
C THR A 245 36.42 -12.73 -12.36
N GLY A 246 35.34 -13.49 -12.54
CA GLY A 246 33.96 -13.01 -12.51
C GLY A 246 33.14 -13.62 -11.37
N ALA A 247 31.94 -13.09 -11.13
CA ALA A 247 31.03 -13.59 -10.10
C ALA A 247 30.13 -14.71 -10.64
N ALA A 248 29.81 -15.70 -9.79
CA ALA A 248 28.81 -16.72 -10.11
C ALA A 248 27.38 -16.13 -10.06
N SER A 249 26.47 -16.63 -10.88
CA SER A 249 25.06 -16.22 -10.85
C SER A 249 24.32 -16.79 -9.63
N SER A 250 23.24 -16.12 -9.23
CA SER A 250 22.29 -16.67 -8.26
C SER A 250 21.20 -17.49 -8.96
N SER A 251 20.57 -18.40 -8.22
CA SER A 251 19.38 -19.11 -8.69
C SER A 251 18.18 -18.16 -8.76
N ILE A 252 17.26 -18.42 -9.69
CA ILE A 252 16.00 -17.67 -9.79
C ILE A 252 15.12 -17.94 -8.57
N ALA A 253 14.38 -16.93 -8.11
CA ALA A 253 13.36 -17.10 -7.09
C ALA A 253 12.19 -17.99 -7.58
N THR A 254 11.39 -18.48 -6.63
CA THR A 254 10.24 -19.35 -6.90
C THR A 254 9.02 -18.91 -6.08
N GLY A 255 7.82 -19.25 -6.55
CA GLY A 255 6.56 -18.96 -5.85
C GLY A 255 6.04 -17.52 -5.99
N GLY A 256 6.78 -16.65 -6.68
CA GLY A 256 6.26 -15.33 -7.08
C GLY A 256 5.20 -15.46 -8.17
N SER A 257 3.96 -15.05 -7.88
CA SER A 257 2.89 -14.99 -8.90
C SER A 257 2.98 -13.74 -9.79
N ILE A 258 3.70 -12.70 -9.33
CA ILE A 258 3.89 -11.44 -10.06
C ILE A 258 5.28 -11.39 -10.69
N PHE A 259 6.30 -11.75 -9.92
CA PHE A 259 7.69 -11.61 -10.37
C PHE A 259 8.61 -12.66 -9.71
N ASN A 260 9.52 -13.22 -10.49
CA ASN A 260 10.65 -14.01 -10.00
C ASN A 260 11.90 -13.60 -10.79
N ALA A 261 12.97 -13.26 -10.07
CA ALA A 261 14.25 -12.92 -10.69
C ALA A 261 15.41 -13.55 -9.91
N SER A 262 16.47 -13.87 -10.63
CA SER A 262 17.79 -14.04 -10.03
C SER A 262 18.34 -12.67 -9.61
N GLY A 263 19.19 -12.67 -8.60
CA GLY A 263 19.97 -11.50 -8.21
C GLY A 263 21.08 -11.20 -9.20
N GLN A 264 21.38 -9.92 -9.34
CA GLN A 264 22.38 -9.42 -10.28
C GLN A 264 23.80 -9.83 -9.84
N SER A 265 24.60 -10.30 -10.81
CA SER A 265 25.98 -10.74 -10.56
C SER A 265 26.94 -9.60 -10.24
N GLY A 266 27.77 -9.78 -9.22
CA GLY A 266 28.88 -8.86 -8.93
C GLY A 266 29.78 -8.62 -10.15
N GLN A 267 30.40 -7.44 -10.19
CA GLN A 267 31.31 -7.07 -11.27
C GLN A 267 32.56 -7.96 -11.26
N PRO A 268 33.17 -8.20 -12.44
CA PRO A 268 34.43 -8.90 -12.53
C PRO A 268 35.56 -8.07 -11.91
N SER A 269 36.68 -8.74 -11.67
CA SER A 269 37.94 -8.14 -11.22
C SER A 269 39.05 -8.40 -12.23
N VAL A 270 40.01 -7.48 -12.31
CA VAL A 270 41.10 -7.53 -13.29
C VAL A 270 42.39 -7.05 -12.64
N GLY A 271 43.47 -7.79 -12.82
CA GLY A 271 44.83 -7.37 -12.48
C GLY A 271 45.64 -7.13 -13.74
N TYR A 272 46.24 -5.94 -13.84
CA TYR A 272 46.93 -5.46 -15.04
C TYR A 272 48.44 -5.61 -14.92
N SER A 273 48.99 -5.37 -13.73
CA SER A 273 50.43 -5.46 -13.45
C SER A 273 50.67 -5.87 -12.00
N ALA A 274 51.92 -6.17 -11.64
CA ALA A 274 52.27 -6.62 -10.29
C ALA A 274 52.01 -5.53 -9.22
N THR A 275 51.79 -4.29 -9.64
CA THR A 275 51.54 -3.11 -8.80
C THR A 275 50.15 -2.50 -9.00
N PHE A 276 49.32 -3.04 -9.91
CA PHE A 276 48.00 -2.48 -10.18
C PHE A 276 46.94 -3.54 -10.49
N ALA A 277 45.90 -3.56 -9.66
CA ALA A 277 44.73 -4.41 -9.82
C ALA A 277 43.44 -3.72 -9.36
N LEU A 278 42.32 -4.10 -9.96
CA LEU A 278 40.99 -3.59 -9.65
C LEU A 278 40.07 -4.73 -9.21
N PRO A 279 39.53 -4.69 -7.99
CA PRO A 279 38.52 -5.64 -7.56
C PRO A 279 37.15 -5.34 -8.18
N GLY A 280 36.27 -6.33 -8.17
CA GLY A 280 34.89 -6.16 -8.60
C GLY A 280 34.01 -5.56 -7.52
N SER A 281 33.07 -4.67 -7.87
CA SER A 281 31.99 -4.25 -6.97
C SER A 281 30.91 -5.33 -6.85
N GLY A 282 30.21 -5.35 -5.71
CA GLY A 282 29.12 -6.28 -5.48
C GLY A 282 27.87 -5.94 -6.29
N GLY A 283 27.07 -6.95 -6.60
CA GLY A 283 25.86 -6.79 -7.40
C GLY A 283 24.76 -6.03 -6.63
N PRO A 284 24.10 -5.02 -7.24
CA PRO A 284 22.95 -4.36 -6.64
C PRO A 284 21.75 -5.30 -6.44
N SER A 285 20.97 -5.02 -5.41
CA SER A 285 19.69 -5.65 -5.13
C SER A 285 18.52 -4.75 -5.56
N ALA A 286 17.29 -5.25 -5.45
CA ALA A 286 16.09 -4.42 -5.59
C ALA A 286 16.00 -3.26 -4.56
N PHE A 287 16.81 -3.30 -3.49
CA PHE A 287 16.78 -2.34 -2.38
C PHE A 287 18.03 -1.45 -2.31
N GLY A 288 18.88 -1.48 -3.35
CA GLY A 288 19.99 -0.56 -3.51
C GLY A 288 21.32 -1.22 -3.89
N ALA A 289 22.38 -0.41 -3.85
CA ALA A 289 23.69 -0.76 -4.38
C ALA A 289 24.41 -1.87 -3.58
N GLY A 290 25.26 -2.62 -4.29
CA GLY A 290 26.22 -3.53 -3.66
C GLY A 290 27.42 -2.81 -3.06
N GLY A 291 28.32 -3.58 -2.44
CA GLY A 291 29.59 -3.06 -1.95
C GLY A 291 30.42 -2.43 -3.07
N GLY A 292 30.94 -1.23 -2.85
CA GLY A 292 31.72 -0.50 -3.84
C GLY A 292 33.04 -1.18 -4.21
N THR A 293 33.69 -0.69 -5.27
CA THR A 293 35.06 -1.11 -5.63
C THR A 293 36.06 -0.57 -4.61
N SER A 294 36.83 -1.46 -3.98
CA SER A 294 37.92 -1.11 -3.07
C SER A 294 39.21 -0.77 -3.81
N ALA A 295 40.13 -0.07 -3.14
CA ALA A 295 41.49 0.12 -3.65
C ALA A 295 42.31 -1.18 -3.60
N SER A 296 43.33 -1.31 -4.46
CA SER A 296 44.40 -2.32 -4.30
C SER A 296 45.00 -2.20 -2.89
N GLY A 297 45.20 -3.32 -2.19
CA GLY A 297 45.73 -3.27 -0.83
C GLY A 297 44.65 -3.21 0.26
N ALA A 298 43.38 -2.98 -0.08
CA ALA A 298 42.29 -2.81 0.88
C ALA A 298 41.25 -3.92 0.83
N ASN A 299 40.68 -4.25 2.00
CA ASN A 299 39.55 -5.16 2.11
C ASN A 299 38.37 -4.73 1.23
N GLY A 300 37.59 -5.70 0.77
CA GLY A 300 36.38 -5.44 0.00
C GLY A 300 35.34 -4.65 0.79
N ALA A 301 34.61 -3.76 0.14
CA ALA A 301 33.56 -2.98 0.77
C ALA A 301 32.32 -3.86 1.06
N GLY A 302 31.83 -3.83 2.29
CA GLY A 302 30.55 -4.48 2.62
C GLY A 302 29.35 -3.80 1.94
N ALA A 303 28.29 -4.55 1.70
CA ALA A 303 27.04 -4.01 1.19
C ALA A 303 26.18 -3.43 2.32
N ALA A 304 25.74 -2.18 2.16
CA ALA A 304 24.80 -1.54 3.10
C ALA A 304 23.33 -1.89 2.79
N SER A 305 23.02 -2.19 1.53
CA SER A 305 21.66 -2.52 1.08
C SER A 305 21.29 -3.99 1.31
N ARG A 306 20.02 -4.24 1.63
CA ARG A 306 19.48 -5.58 1.88
C ARG A 306 19.57 -6.47 0.65
N GLY A 307 20.15 -7.65 0.79
CA GLY A 307 20.32 -8.62 -0.27
C GLY A 307 21.35 -8.26 -1.35
N ALA A 308 22.05 -7.13 -1.23
CA ALA A 308 23.07 -6.74 -2.20
C ALA A 308 24.40 -7.47 -1.94
N GLY A 309 25.17 -7.73 -3.00
CA GLY A 309 26.46 -8.43 -2.89
C GLY A 309 27.56 -7.54 -2.32
N GLY A 310 28.54 -8.13 -1.63
CA GLY A 310 29.73 -7.42 -1.15
C GLY A 310 30.76 -7.17 -2.26
N GLY A 311 31.58 -6.12 -2.13
CA GLY A 311 32.69 -5.84 -3.04
C GLY A 311 33.87 -6.80 -2.83
N GLY A 312 34.58 -7.16 -3.90
CA GLY A 312 35.80 -7.96 -3.83
C GLY A 312 37.01 -7.17 -3.32
N SER A 313 38.11 -7.86 -3.08
CA SER A 313 39.41 -7.25 -2.76
C SER A 313 40.45 -7.51 -3.86
N ALA A 314 41.52 -6.72 -3.88
CA ALA A 314 42.66 -6.96 -4.76
C ALA A 314 43.97 -6.77 -4.00
N GLN A 315 44.93 -7.66 -4.24
CA GLN A 315 46.29 -7.61 -3.72
C GLN A 315 47.31 -7.52 -4.84
N THR A 316 48.31 -6.66 -4.62
CA THR A 316 49.49 -6.49 -5.46
C THR A 316 50.66 -7.27 -4.86
N GLN A 317 51.84 -7.23 -5.49
CA GLN A 317 52.99 -8.05 -5.10
C GLN A 317 53.43 -7.89 -3.64
N SER A 318 53.93 -8.98 -3.06
CA SER A 318 54.57 -9.03 -1.74
C SER A 318 53.69 -8.48 -0.60
N ALA A 319 52.41 -8.87 -0.57
CA ALA A 319 51.44 -8.32 0.36
C ALA A 319 50.57 -9.40 1.03
N GLY A 320 49.93 -9.04 2.14
CA GLY A 320 49.18 -9.95 3.01
C GLY A 320 47.80 -10.34 2.47
N ALA A 321 47.19 -11.36 3.05
CA ALA A 321 45.83 -11.74 2.69
C ALA A 321 44.81 -10.64 3.05
N LEU A 322 43.76 -10.51 2.24
CA LEU A 322 42.64 -9.61 2.47
C LEU A 322 41.32 -10.35 2.51
N SER A 323 40.33 -9.73 3.14
CA SER A 323 38.94 -10.17 3.07
C SER A 323 38.16 -9.46 1.97
N GLY A 324 37.24 -10.20 1.34
CA GLY A 324 36.15 -9.58 0.59
C GLY A 324 35.17 -8.84 1.51
N GLY A 325 34.28 -8.05 0.93
CA GLY A 325 33.22 -7.38 1.65
C GLY A 325 32.06 -8.31 1.98
N ALA A 326 31.41 -8.11 3.13
CA ALA A 326 30.20 -8.86 3.49
C ALA A 326 29.03 -8.50 2.56
N GLY A 327 28.17 -9.47 2.24
CA GLY A 327 26.90 -9.24 1.56
C GLY A 327 25.83 -8.73 2.53
N GLY A 328 24.81 -8.07 1.99
CA GLY A 328 23.68 -7.57 2.75
C GLY A 328 22.71 -8.69 3.12
N SER A 329 22.19 -8.68 4.34
CA SER A 329 21.14 -9.62 4.75
C SER A 329 19.85 -9.42 3.96
N GLY A 330 19.05 -10.47 3.82
CA GLY A 330 17.79 -10.45 3.10
C GLY A 330 16.72 -9.56 3.74
N LEU A 331 15.53 -9.57 3.14
CA LEU A 331 14.36 -8.80 3.56
C LEU A 331 13.08 -9.50 3.11
N VAL A 332 12.05 -9.51 3.95
CA VAL A 332 10.69 -9.87 3.57
C VAL A 332 9.72 -8.75 3.98
N LEU A 333 8.95 -8.24 3.02
CA LEU A 333 7.91 -7.25 3.24
C LEU A 333 6.55 -7.87 2.96
N VAL A 334 5.59 -7.67 3.86
CA VAL A 334 4.23 -8.17 3.72
C VAL A 334 3.27 -6.99 3.82
N TYR A 335 2.60 -6.68 2.73
CA TYR A 335 1.54 -5.68 2.66
C TYR A 335 0.20 -6.42 2.80
N GLU A 336 -0.57 -6.06 3.81
CA GLU A 336 -1.79 -6.77 4.18
C GLU A 336 -3.02 -6.01 3.71
N TYR A 337 -3.93 -6.70 3.04
CA TYR A 337 -5.14 -6.11 2.48
C TYR A 337 -6.37 -6.72 3.12
N GLY A 338 -7.37 -5.86 3.36
CA GLY A 338 -8.70 -6.28 3.79
C GLY A 338 -9.45 -6.99 2.68
N THR A 339 -10.75 -7.22 2.89
CA THR A 339 -11.64 -7.92 1.94
C THR A 339 -11.37 -7.48 0.51
N ILE A 340 -11.13 -8.45 -0.38
CA ILE A 340 -10.92 -8.26 -1.82
C ILE A 340 -12.03 -8.90 -2.63
#